data_AF-A0A0B1SJH5-F1
#
_entry.id   AF-A0A0B1SJH5-F1
#
_cell.length_a   1.000
_cell.length_b   1.000
_cell.length_c   1.000
_cell.angle_alpha   90.00
_cell.angle_beta   90.00
_cell.angle_gamma   90.00
#
_symmetry.space_group_name_H-M   'P 1'
#
loop_
_entity.id
_entity.type
_entity.pdbx_description
1 polymer ?
#
loop_
_entity_poly.entity_id
_entity_poly.type
_entity_poly.pdbx_seq_one_letter_code
_entity_poly.pdbx_strand_id
1 'polypeptide(L)'
;LVITNPAQEALIQFLNDSYADTHGKRLDREGLEYIWGPIVSSLFWGATIGSLLIQAISDRLGRKYGIITNFSLQAISMGLSVLSQLMGSYILYTVSRILLGIGLSISIGIAPLFILECSPVSCRGMVSMSTGIMLQAGLVGGAIAAMPQIFGTVEMWWMIYALEGILTLAVTIFMFCCPESPTFLVSKGKMEEAEQSVVYYHAITEAEAKPILEEIKTAGGG
;
A
#
# COMPACT_ATOMS: atom_id res chain seq x y z
N LEU A 1 -4.78 4.25 10.69
CA LEU A 1 -5.28 4.09 12.07
C LEU A 1 -4.28 3.39 12.96
N VAL A 2 -3.69 2.30 12.49
CA VAL A 2 -2.81 1.45 13.32
C VAL A 2 -1.55 2.15 13.83
N ILE A 3 -0.96 3.06 13.04
CA ILE A 3 0.17 3.91 13.46
C ILE A 3 -0.29 5.13 14.27
N THR A 4 -1.42 5.73 13.88
CA THR A 4 -1.87 7.00 14.46
C THR A 4 -2.45 6.87 15.86
N ASN A 5 -2.97 5.69 16.24
CA ASN A 5 -3.53 5.50 17.57
C ASN A 5 -2.43 5.38 18.64
N PRO A 6 -1.38 4.53 18.47
CA PRO A 6 -0.30 4.45 19.44
C PRO A 6 0.54 5.74 19.51
N ALA A 7 0.73 6.43 18.38
CA ALA A 7 1.46 7.70 18.32
C ALA A 7 0.55 8.95 18.45
N GLN A 8 -0.69 8.79 18.95
CA GLN A 8 -1.69 9.86 18.92
C GLN A 8 -1.24 11.11 19.69
N GLU A 9 -0.70 10.93 20.89
CA GLU A 9 -0.24 12.06 21.72
C GLU A 9 0.87 12.85 21.02
N ALA A 10 1.84 12.14 20.42
CA ALA A 10 2.92 12.76 19.66
C ALA A 10 2.41 13.57 18.46
N LEU A 11 1.44 13.02 17.72
CA LEU A 11 0.87 13.67 16.54
C LEU A 11 -0.03 14.87 16.90
N ILE A 12 -0.75 14.81 18.02
CA ILE A 12 -1.54 15.94 18.53
C ILE A 12 -0.60 17.06 19.01
N GLN A 13 0.52 16.72 19.65
CA GLN A 13 1.51 17.71 20.03
C GLN A 13 2.17 18.36 18.81
N PHE A 14 2.57 17.57 17.80
CA PHE A 14 3.03 18.08 16.50
C PHE A 14 2.01 19.01 15.85
N LEU A 15 0.72 18.65 15.87
CA LEU A 15 -0.36 19.49 15.35
C LEU A 15 -0.42 20.85 16.09
N ASN A 16 -0.31 20.84 17.41
CA ASN A 16 -0.38 22.08 18.20
C ASN A 16 0.84 22.98 17.96
N ASP A 17 2.03 22.39 17.86
CA ASP A 17 3.26 23.13 17.57
C ASP A 17 3.21 23.72 16.15
N SER A 18 2.82 22.92 15.15
CA SER A 18 2.60 23.38 13.77
C SER A 18 1.57 24.51 13.67
N TYR A 19 0.47 24.42 14.41
CA TYR A 19 -0.55 25.45 14.44
C TYR A 19 -0.04 26.74 15.08
N ALA A 20 0.72 26.63 16.17
CA ALA A 20 1.33 27.77 16.85
C ALA A 20 2.35 28.50 15.98
N ASP A 21 3.19 27.77 15.24
CA ASP A 21 4.16 28.37 14.31
C ASP A 21 3.47 29.14 13.17
N THR A 22 2.31 28.65 12.73
CA THR A 22 1.56 29.26 11.61
C THR A 22 0.68 30.43 12.06
N HIS A 23 0.05 30.35 13.24
CA HIS A 23 -0.98 31.30 13.69
C HIS A 23 -0.61 32.11 14.94
N GLY A 24 0.57 31.87 15.53
CA GLY A 24 1.07 32.57 16.71
C GLY A 24 0.34 32.23 18.02
N LYS A 25 -0.52 31.21 18.05
CA LYS A 25 -1.27 30.78 19.24
C LYS A 25 -1.38 29.26 19.32
N ARG A 26 -1.35 28.71 20.52
CA ARG A 26 -1.65 27.28 20.76
C ARG A 26 -3.15 27.06 20.93
N LEU A 27 -3.61 25.91 20.49
CA LEU A 27 -4.99 25.48 20.64
C LEU A 27 -5.19 24.83 22.00
N ASP A 28 -6.40 24.99 22.53
CA ASP A 28 -6.90 24.22 23.65
C ASP A 28 -7.31 22.81 23.18
N ARG A 29 -7.65 21.95 24.14
CA ARG A 29 -7.97 20.55 23.85
C ARG A 29 -9.15 20.41 22.88
N GLU A 30 -10.18 21.23 23.04
CA GLU A 30 -11.35 21.21 22.18
C GLU A 30 -10.98 21.59 20.73
N GLY A 31 -10.22 22.68 20.56
CA GLY A 31 -9.72 23.09 19.24
C GLY A 31 -8.84 22.04 18.57
N LEU A 32 -7.98 21.35 19.32
CA LEU A 32 -7.15 20.26 18.81
C LEU A 32 -7.99 19.07 18.36
N GLU A 33 -9.00 18.67 19.12
CA GLU A 33 -9.89 17.56 18.78
C GLU A 33 -10.69 17.87 17.49
N TYR A 34 -11.16 19.12 17.31
CA TYR A 34 -11.83 19.57 16.10
C TYR A 34 -10.96 19.47 14.83
N ILE A 35 -9.66 19.74 14.93
CA ILE A 35 -8.76 19.65 13.78
C ILE A 35 -8.25 18.22 13.58
N TRP A 36 -7.94 17.50 14.66
CA TRP A 36 -7.40 16.15 14.62
C TRP A 36 -8.37 15.14 13.99
N GLY A 37 -9.67 15.21 14.33
CA GLY A 37 -10.69 14.30 13.80
C GLY A 37 -10.71 14.22 12.26
N PRO A 38 -10.82 15.37 11.55
CA PRO A 38 -10.70 15.43 10.10
C PRO A 38 -9.38 14.90 9.55
N ILE A 39 -8.24 15.19 10.21
CA ILE A 39 -6.92 14.69 9.77
C ILE A 39 -6.88 13.17 9.79
N VAL A 40 -7.36 12.54 10.86
CA VAL A 40 -7.40 11.07 10.95
C VAL A 40 -8.37 10.49 9.91
N SER A 41 -9.51 11.15 9.72
CA SER A 41 -10.58 10.72 8.81
C SER A 41 -10.21 10.88 7.32
N SER A 42 -9.29 11.78 6.99
CA SER A 42 -8.82 12.04 5.62
C SER A 42 -8.29 10.78 4.91
N LEU A 43 -7.75 9.82 5.68
CA LEU A 43 -7.30 8.53 5.15
C LEU A 43 -8.46 7.74 4.55
N PHE A 44 -9.64 7.76 5.17
CA PHE A 44 -10.82 7.06 4.65
C PHE A 44 -11.37 7.70 3.39
N TRP A 45 -11.34 9.04 3.31
CA TRP A 45 -11.67 9.75 2.07
C TRP A 45 -10.74 9.33 0.93
N GLY A 46 -9.44 9.27 1.19
CA GLY A 46 -8.47 8.72 0.24
C GLY A 46 -8.77 7.27 -0.14
N ALA A 47 -9.08 6.41 0.83
CA ALA A 47 -9.38 5.00 0.57
C ALA A 47 -10.64 4.79 -0.30
N THR A 48 -11.67 5.61 -0.09
CA THR A 48 -12.88 5.62 -0.93
C THR A 48 -12.54 5.97 -2.37
N ILE A 49 -11.76 7.04 -2.58
CA ILE A 49 -11.29 7.42 -3.92
C ILE A 49 -10.46 6.29 -4.54
N GLY A 50 -9.54 5.72 -3.78
CA GLY A 50 -8.71 4.59 -4.22
C GLY A 50 -9.53 3.38 -4.65
N SER A 51 -10.61 3.06 -3.93
CA SER A 51 -11.47 1.91 -4.23
C SER A 51 -12.15 2.01 -5.61
N LEU A 52 -12.55 3.23 -6.00
CA LEU A 52 -13.14 3.49 -7.31
C LEU A 52 -12.11 3.39 -8.45
N LEU A 53 -10.83 3.59 -8.16
CA LEU A 53 -9.75 3.55 -9.13
C LEU A 53 -9.19 2.14 -9.36
N ILE A 54 -9.45 1.18 -8.45
CA ILE A 54 -8.88 -0.19 -8.50
C ILE A 54 -9.14 -0.84 -9.86
N GLN A 55 -10.40 -0.87 -10.29
CA GLN A 55 -10.79 -1.54 -11.53
C GLN A 55 -10.16 -0.86 -12.76
N ALA A 56 -10.20 0.47 -12.81
CA ALA A 56 -9.62 1.23 -13.91
C ALA A 56 -8.09 1.03 -14.03
N ILE A 57 -7.39 0.96 -12.89
CA ILE A 57 -5.94 0.71 -12.86
C ILE A 57 -5.63 -0.73 -13.26
N SER A 58 -6.32 -1.71 -12.66
CA SER A 58 -6.09 -3.14 -12.90
C SER A 58 -6.32 -3.54 -14.36
N ASP A 59 -7.39 -3.02 -14.98
CA ASP A 59 -7.79 -3.41 -16.33
C ASP A 59 -6.94 -2.74 -17.43
N ARG A 60 -6.48 -1.50 -17.17
CA ARG A 60 -5.70 -0.71 -18.14
C ARG A 60 -4.20 -0.94 -18.04
N LEU A 61 -3.63 -0.90 -16.84
CA LEU A 61 -2.18 -0.96 -16.63
C LEU A 61 -1.67 -2.40 -16.51
N GLY A 62 -2.54 -3.34 -16.13
CA GLY A 62 -2.12 -4.67 -15.70
C GLY A 62 -1.83 -4.72 -14.22
N ARG A 63 -1.50 -5.91 -13.71
CA ARG A 63 -1.40 -6.15 -12.27
C ARG A 63 -0.03 -5.71 -11.75
N LYS A 64 1.08 -6.07 -12.40
CA LYS A 64 2.44 -5.65 -12.05
C LYS A 64 2.57 -4.13 -12.09
N TYR A 65 2.21 -3.51 -13.22
CA TYR A 65 2.31 -2.05 -13.33
C TYR A 65 1.31 -1.32 -12.43
N GLY A 66 0.15 -1.93 -12.14
CA GLY A 66 -0.77 -1.45 -11.11
C GLY A 66 -0.10 -1.40 -9.74
N ILE A 67 0.58 -2.48 -9.32
CA ILE A 67 1.33 -2.55 -8.06
C ILE A 67 2.46 -1.51 -8.03
N ILE A 68 3.26 -1.40 -9.09
CA ILE A 68 4.39 -0.45 -9.17
C ILE A 68 3.90 1.00 -9.07
N THR A 69 2.87 1.37 -9.83
CA THR A 69 2.30 2.73 -9.80
C THR A 69 1.76 3.06 -8.42
N ASN A 70 1.10 2.09 -7.81
CA ASN A 70 0.53 2.21 -6.48
C ASN A 70 1.60 2.33 -5.38
N PHE A 71 2.67 1.54 -5.42
CA PHE A 71 3.77 1.68 -4.47
C PHE A 71 4.54 2.99 -4.67
N SER A 72 4.64 3.48 -5.91
CA SER A 72 5.19 4.81 -6.18
C SER A 72 4.35 5.92 -5.52
N LEU A 73 3.01 5.83 -5.61
CA LEU A 73 2.10 6.75 -4.92
C LEU A 73 2.27 6.72 -3.40
N GLN A 74 2.43 5.52 -2.83
CA GLN A 74 2.66 5.34 -1.40
C GLN A 74 4.01 5.89 -0.95
N ALA A 75 5.07 5.69 -1.74
CA ALA A 75 6.37 6.28 -1.47
C ALA A 75 6.32 7.82 -1.45
N ILE A 76 5.56 8.44 -2.36
CA ILE A 76 5.32 9.90 -2.36
C ILE A 76 4.59 10.32 -1.08
N SER A 77 3.54 9.60 -0.69
CA SER A 77 2.81 9.86 0.56
C SER A 77 3.72 9.77 1.80
N MET A 78 4.56 8.75 1.88
CA MET A 78 5.51 8.57 2.98
C MET A 78 6.54 9.71 3.01
N GLY A 79 7.07 10.10 1.84
CA GLY A 79 7.95 11.26 1.70
C GLY A 79 7.28 12.56 2.16
N LEU A 80 6.02 12.79 1.82
CA LEU A 80 5.24 13.95 2.29
C LEU A 80 5.01 13.92 3.80
N SER A 81 4.82 12.73 4.39
CA SER A 81 4.69 12.59 5.84
C SER A 81 6.01 12.96 6.55
N VAL A 82 7.15 12.55 6.01
CA VAL A 82 8.47 12.95 6.54
C VAL A 82 8.70 14.46 6.36
N LEU A 83 8.40 15.00 5.18
CA LEU A 83 8.51 16.44 4.90
C LEU A 83 7.59 17.27 5.81
N SER A 84 6.44 16.75 6.20
CA SER A 84 5.52 17.45 7.11
C SER A 84 6.12 17.72 8.48
N GLN A 85 6.95 16.79 8.99
CA GLN A 85 7.70 17.01 10.22
C GLN A 85 8.79 18.08 10.02
N LEU A 86 9.54 18.00 8.93
CA LEU A 86 10.63 18.95 8.63
C LEU A 86 10.14 20.38 8.44
N MET A 87 8.97 20.54 7.85
CA MET A 87 8.34 21.85 7.61
C MET A 87 7.42 22.31 8.75
N GLY A 88 7.18 21.46 9.76
CA GLY A 88 6.23 21.76 10.82
C GLY A 88 4.82 22.04 10.29
N SER A 89 4.32 21.26 9.32
CA SER A 89 3.03 21.54 8.65
C SER A 89 2.03 20.38 8.76
N TYR A 90 1.00 20.57 9.59
CA TYR A 90 -0.10 19.59 9.70
C TYR A 90 -0.95 19.47 8.43
N ILE A 91 -0.98 20.52 7.59
CA ILE A 91 -1.69 20.49 6.29
C ILE A 91 -0.99 19.51 5.35
N LEU A 92 0.35 19.55 5.30
CA LEU A 92 1.13 18.63 4.49
C LEU A 92 0.95 17.17 4.95
N TYR A 93 0.90 16.96 6.27
CA TYR A 93 0.55 15.66 6.85
C TYR A 93 -0.86 15.22 6.45
N THR A 94 -1.84 16.12 6.40
CA THR A 94 -3.20 15.78 5.97
C THR A 94 -3.23 15.34 4.50
N VAL A 95 -2.50 16.02 3.62
CA VAL A 95 -2.40 15.64 2.20
C VAL A 95 -1.71 14.27 2.05
N SER A 96 -0.65 14.03 2.83
CA SER A 96 0.04 12.73 2.80
C SER A 96 -0.91 11.59 3.18
N ARG A 97 -1.77 11.80 4.18
CA ARG A 97 -2.78 10.82 4.64
C ARG A 97 -3.82 10.47 3.58
N ILE A 98 -4.27 11.45 2.80
CA ILE A 98 -5.21 11.20 1.70
C ILE A 98 -4.54 10.32 0.64
N LEU A 99 -3.31 10.67 0.23
CA LEU A 99 -2.55 9.88 -0.74
C LEU A 99 -2.24 8.47 -0.23
N LEU A 100 -1.93 8.33 1.06
CA LEU A 100 -1.73 7.03 1.71
C LEU A 100 -3.01 6.20 1.62
N GLY A 101 -4.17 6.80 1.91
CA GLY A 101 -5.46 6.14 1.82
C GLY A 101 -5.76 5.60 0.43
N ILE A 102 -5.50 6.40 -0.62
CA ILE A 102 -5.66 5.98 -2.02
C ILE A 102 -4.80 4.75 -2.30
N GLY A 103 -3.50 4.83 -1.98
CA GLY A 103 -2.57 3.73 -2.25
C GLY A 103 -2.84 2.47 -1.42
N LEU A 104 -3.22 2.62 -0.15
CA LEU A 104 -3.56 1.51 0.72
C LEU A 104 -4.75 0.70 0.14
N SER A 105 -5.80 1.41 -0.28
CA SER A 105 -7.01 0.79 -0.85
C SER A 105 -6.71 0.01 -2.12
N ILE A 106 -5.91 0.61 -3.02
CA ILE A 106 -5.49 -0.05 -4.27
C ILE A 106 -4.60 -1.28 -3.98
N SER A 107 -3.67 -1.18 -3.04
CA SER A 107 -2.78 -2.29 -2.64
C SER A 107 -3.57 -3.51 -2.16
N ILE A 108 -4.54 -3.29 -1.28
CA ILE A 108 -5.35 -4.35 -0.67
C ILE A 108 -6.17 -5.09 -1.73
N GLY A 109 -6.52 -4.44 -2.84
CA GLY A 109 -7.17 -5.09 -3.98
C GLY A 109 -6.21 -5.82 -4.92
N ILE A 110 -5.21 -5.10 -5.46
CA ILE A 110 -4.39 -5.61 -6.58
C ILE A 110 -3.34 -6.62 -6.11
N ALA A 111 -2.71 -6.42 -4.96
CA ALA A 111 -1.63 -7.29 -4.50
C ALA A 111 -2.06 -8.76 -4.28
N PRO A 112 -3.14 -9.05 -3.52
CA PRO A 112 -3.59 -10.44 -3.38
C PRO A 112 -4.10 -11.03 -4.69
N LEU A 113 -4.72 -10.22 -5.56
CA LEU A 113 -5.15 -10.67 -6.89
C LEU A 113 -3.96 -11.12 -7.73
N PHE A 114 -2.90 -10.31 -7.80
CA PHE A 114 -1.67 -10.65 -8.52
C PHE A 114 -1.06 -11.96 -8.01
N ILE A 115 -0.94 -12.10 -6.68
CA ILE A 115 -0.38 -13.30 -6.06
C ILE A 115 -1.23 -14.54 -6.42
N LEU A 116 -2.56 -14.42 -6.38
CA LEU A 116 -3.47 -15.52 -6.71
C LEU A 116 -3.43 -15.92 -8.20
N GLU A 117 -3.32 -14.94 -9.09
CA GLU A 117 -3.20 -15.19 -10.54
C GLU A 117 -1.87 -15.88 -10.88
N CYS A 118 -0.80 -15.59 -10.15
CA CYS A 118 0.51 -16.23 -10.31
C CYS A 118 0.61 -17.59 -9.61
N SER A 119 -0.37 -17.97 -8.79
CA SER A 119 -0.33 -19.18 -7.97
C SER A 119 -0.98 -20.39 -8.65
N PRO A 120 -0.39 -21.60 -8.51
CA PRO A 120 -1.02 -22.84 -8.93
C PRO A 120 -2.36 -23.06 -8.25
N VAL A 121 -3.34 -23.58 -8.99
CA VAL A 121 -4.73 -23.79 -8.51
C VAL A 121 -4.79 -24.62 -7.23
N SER A 122 -3.91 -25.62 -7.10
CA SER A 122 -3.81 -26.50 -5.92
C SER A 122 -3.47 -25.76 -4.61
N CYS A 123 -2.75 -24.65 -4.69
CA CYS A 123 -2.24 -23.91 -3.52
C CYS A 123 -2.90 -22.54 -3.33
N ARG A 124 -3.80 -22.10 -4.21
CA ARG A 124 -4.44 -20.76 -4.15
C ARG A 124 -5.08 -20.46 -2.79
N GLY A 125 -5.74 -21.44 -2.18
CA GLY A 125 -6.34 -21.28 -0.86
C GLY A 125 -5.31 -20.95 0.23
N MET A 126 -4.21 -21.71 0.26
CA MET A 126 -3.11 -21.52 1.21
C MET A 126 -2.40 -20.19 1.00
N VAL A 127 -2.16 -19.82 -0.26
CA VAL A 127 -1.51 -18.55 -0.62
C VAL A 127 -2.39 -17.35 -0.24
N SER A 128 -3.70 -17.44 -0.45
CA SER A 128 -4.66 -16.41 -0.01
C SER A 128 -4.59 -16.18 1.50
N MET A 129 -4.65 -17.26 2.28
CA MET A 129 -4.56 -17.20 3.73
C MET A 129 -3.23 -16.63 4.20
N SER A 130 -2.12 -17.08 3.60
CA SER A 130 -0.78 -16.62 3.93
C SER A 130 -0.62 -15.11 3.68
N THR A 131 -1.17 -14.62 2.56
CA THR A 131 -1.17 -13.18 2.23
C THR A 131 -1.95 -12.39 3.28
N GLY A 132 -3.12 -12.88 3.71
CA GLY A 132 -3.90 -12.27 4.78
C GLY A 132 -3.15 -12.22 6.12
N ILE A 133 -2.49 -13.31 6.51
CA ILE A 133 -1.69 -13.38 7.74
C ILE A 133 -0.52 -12.38 7.68
N MET A 134 0.20 -12.32 6.57
CA MET A 134 1.31 -11.37 6.37
C MET A 134 0.84 -9.92 6.48
N LEU A 135 -0.31 -9.59 5.89
CA LEU A 135 -0.92 -8.26 6.02
C LEU A 135 -1.24 -7.92 7.48
N GLN A 136 -1.88 -8.83 8.21
CA GLN A 136 -2.19 -8.61 9.63
C GLN A 136 -0.93 -8.51 10.50
N ALA A 137 0.09 -9.33 10.23
CA ALA A 137 1.37 -9.26 10.92
C ALA A 137 2.06 -7.91 10.69
N GLY A 138 2.03 -7.39 9.45
CA GLY A 138 2.56 -6.06 9.11
C GLY A 138 1.82 -4.95 9.85
N LEU A 139 0.49 -5.01 9.93
CA LEU A 139 -0.31 -4.05 10.71
C LEU A 139 0.09 -4.08 12.19
N VAL A 140 0.18 -5.26 12.80
CA VAL A 140 0.60 -5.40 14.21
C VAL A 140 2.02 -4.87 14.42
N GLY A 141 2.96 -5.21 13.52
CA GLY A 141 4.33 -4.70 13.57
C GLY A 141 4.39 -3.17 13.51
N GLY A 142 3.60 -2.55 12.62
CA GLY A 142 3.47 -1.09 12.53
C GLY A 142 2.86 -0.47 13.79
N ALA A 143 1.87 -1.13 14.42
CA ALA A 143 1.29 -0.68 15.68
C ALA A 143 2.32 -0.67 16.81
N ILE A 144 3.11 -1.75 16.91
CA ILE A 144 4.17 -1.91 17.91
C ILE A 144 5.24 -0.82 17.69
N ALA A 145 5.71 -0.65 16.45
CA ALA A 145 6.68 0.40 16.13
C ALA A 145 6.18 1.80 16.49
N ALA A 146 4.87 2.05 16.34
CA ALA A 146 4.23 3.31 16.68
C ALA A 146 4.01 3.54 18.18
N MET A 147 4.31 2.57 19.04
CA MET A 147 4.19 2.78 20.48
C MET A 147 5.15 3.87 20.98
N PRO A 148 4.77 4.67 21.98
CA PRO A 148 5.62 5.73 22.53
C PRO A 148 6.99 5.26 23.04
N GLN A 149 7.10 3.99 23.44
CA GLN A 149 8.34 3.38 23.90
C GLN A 149 9.34 3.08 22.78
N ILE A 150 8.91 3.13 21.50
CA ILE A 150 9.73 2.82 20.33
C ILE A 150 9.90 4.06 19.46
N PHE A 151 8.99 4.32 18.52
CA PHE A 151 9.05 5.48 17.62
C PHE A 151 7.86 6.42 17.77
N GLY A 152 6.87 6.11 18.62
CA GLY A 152 5.66 6.92 18.83
C GLY A 152 5.86 8.23 19.59
N THR A 153 7.04 8.84 19.51
CA THR A 153 7.38 10.10 20.18
C THR A 153 7.31 11.27 19.18
N VAL A 154 7.19 12.50 19.70
CA VAL A 154 7.11 13.73 18.88
C VAL A 154 8.30 13.89 17.94
N GLU A 155 9.47 13.43 18.37
CA GLU A 155 10.72 13.56 17.62
C GLU A 155 10.92 12.44 16.59
N MET A 156 10.30 11.27 16.76
CA MET A 156 10.64 10.06 15.99
C MET A 156 9.48 9.47 15.19
N TRP A 157 8.24 9.95 15.34
CA TRP A 157 7.08 9.37 14.64
C TRP A 157 7.25 9.34 13.11
N TRP A 158 7.96 10.32 12.55
CA TRP A 158 8.26 10.40 11.11
C TRP A 158 9.18 9.28 10.63
N MET A 159 10.01 8.69 11.51
CA MET A 159 10.91 7.57 11.17
C MET A 159 10.11 6.32 10.79
N ILE A 160 8.90 6.14 11.34
CA ILE A 160 8.00 5.04 10.98
C ILE A 160 7.66 5.14 9.50
N TYR A 161 7.27 6.32 9.03
CA TYR A 161 6.97 6.59 7.63
C TYR A 161 8.21 6.50 6.74
N ALA A 162 9.38 6.92 7.23
CA ALA A 162 10.63 6.78 6.49
C ALA A 162 11.00 5.30 6.27
N LEU A 163 10.90 4.48 7.31
CA LEU A 163 11.15 3.04 7.25
C LEU A 163 10.16 2.35 6.30
N GLU A 164 8.87 2.67 6.41
CA GLU A 164 7.84 2.17 5.51
C GLU A 164 8.12 2.56 4.04
N GLY A 165 8.59 3.78 3.82
CA GLY A 165 9.03 4.28 2.51
C GLY A 165 10.17 3.45 1.92
N ILE A 166 11.20 3.17 2.72
CA ILE A 166 12.33 2.35 2.28
C ILE A 166 11.87 0.93 1.90
N LEU A 167 11.02 0.31 2.73
CA LEU A 167 10.48 -1.03 2.43
C LEU A 167 9.63 -1.01 1.15
N THR A 168 8.80 0.01 0.98
CA THR A 168 7.95 0.16 -0.22
C THR A 168 8.80 0.33 -1.48
N LEU A 169 9.88 1.12 -1.42
CA LEU A 169 10.83 1.26 -2.54
C LEU A 169 11.55 -0.06 -2.85
N ALA A 170 11.99 -0.79 -1.83
CA ALA A 170 12.61 -2.10 -2.03
C ALA A 170 11.68 -3.09 -2.74
N VAL A 171 10.41 -3.16 -2.31
CA VAL A 171 9.39 -4.00 -2.97
C VAL A 171 9.11 -3.52 -4.39
N THR A 172 9.07 -2.20 -4.62
CA THR A 172 8.88 -1.63 -5.96
C THR A 172 10.00 -2.06 -6.91
N ILE A 173 11.26 -1.99 -6.46
CA ILE A 173 12.43 -2.44 -7.23
C ILE A 173 12.33 -3.93 -7.53
N PHE A 174 11.98 -4.74 -6.53
CA PHE A 174 11.81 -6.18 -6.70
C PHE A 174 10.72 -6.52 -7.73
N MET A 175 9.60 -5.80 -7.71
CA MET A 175 8.51 -6.00 -8.67
C MET A 175 8.93 -5.74 -10.13
N PHE A 176 9.93 -4.89 -10.39
CA PHE A 176 10.44 -4.72 -11.76
C PHE A 176 11.10 -6.00 -12.30
N CYS A 177 11.73 -6.80 -11.44
CA CYS A 177 12.36 -8.07 -11.80
C CYS A 177 11.35 -9.21 -12.04
N CYS A 178 10.14 -9.13 -11.46
CA CYS A 178 9.12 -10.17 -11.58
C CYS A 178 8.37 -10.08 -12.93
N PRO A 179 8.02 -11.20 -13.58
CA PRO A 179 7.16 -11.20 -14.76
C PRO A 179 5.71 -10.79 -14.42
N GLU A 180 4.97 -10.32 -15.42
CA GLU A 180 3.57 -9.92 -15.25
C GLU A 180 2.66 -11.15 -15.04
N SER A 181 1.47 -10.94 -14.46
CA SER A 181 0.49 -12.01 -14.22
C SER A 181 0.17 -12.83 -15.47
N PRO A 182 0.25 -14.18 -15.41
CA PRO A 182 -0.11 -15.06 -16.53
C PRO A 182 -1.53 -14.80 -17.05
N THR A 183 -2.50 -14.65 -16.14
CA THR A 183 -3.90 -14.40 -16.49
C THR A 183 -4.08 -13.09 -17.25
N PHE A 184 -3.36 -12.04 -16.85
CA PHE A 184 -3.40 -10.77 -17.57
C PHE A 184 -2.78 -10.88 -18.95
N LEU A 185 -1.63 -11.54 -19.07
CA LEU A 185 -0.94 -11.74 -20.35
C LEU A 185 -1.81 -12.53 -21.34
N VAL A 186 -2.48 -13.59 -20.87
CA VAL A 186 -3.48 -14.34 -21.67
C VAL A 186 -4.63 -13.43 -22.11
N SER A 187 -5.17 -12.59 -21.21
CA SER A 187 -6.25 -11.64 -21.55
C SER A 187 -5.85 -10.59 -22.61
N LYS A 188 -4.55 -10.32 -22.75
CA LYS A 188 -3.98 -9.41 -23.76
C LYS A 188 -3.49 -10.15 -25.02
N GLY A 189 -3.68 -11.47 -25.11
CA GLY A 189 -3.24 -12.29 -26.25
C GLY A 189 -1.73 -12.55 -26.31
N LYS A 190 -0.98 -12.24 -25.24
CA LYS A 190 0.48 -12.40 -25.16
C LYS A 190 0.84 -13.78 -24.62
N MET A 191 0.64 -14.82 -25.44
CA MET A 191 0.78 -16.22 -25.00
C MET A 191 2.23 -16.61 -24.64
N GLU A 192 3.23 -16.14 -25.38
CA GLU A 192 4.64 -16.44 -25.10
C GLU A 192 5.11 -15.84 -23.77
N GLU A 193 4.75 -14.58 -23.49
CA GLU A 193 5.05 -13.94 -22.21
C GLU A 193 4.30 -14.63 -21.06
N ALA A 194 3.07 -15.10 -21.30
CA ALA A 194 2.30 -15.84 -20.31
C ALA A 194 2.96 -17.18 -19.96
N GLU A 195 3.49 -17.90 -20.95
CA GLU A 195 4.22 -19.15 -20.74
C GLU A 195 5.46 -18.94 -19.87
N GLN A 196 6.28 -17.93 -20.18
CA GLN A 196 7.44 -17.57 -19.38
C GLN A 196 7.07 -17.22 -17.94
N SER A 197 5.96 -16.51 -17.75
CA SER A 197 5.46 -16.16 -16.42
C SER A 197 5.03 -17.39 -15.61
N VAL A 198 4.30 -18.33 -16.22
CA VAL A 198 3.92 -19.59 -15.57
C VAL A 198 5.14 -20.42 -15.22
N VAL A 199 6.10 -20.57 -16.14
CA VAL A 199 7.36 -21.28 -15.89
C VAL A 199 8.12 -20.67 -14.71
N TYR A 200 8.20 -19.34 -14.66
CA TYR A 200 8.86 -18.63 -13.57
C TYR A 200 8.19 -18.84 -12.21
N TYR A 201 6.86 -18.67 -12.12
CA TYR A 201 6.14 -18.72 -10.84
C TYR A 201 5.86 -20.13 -10.35
N HIS A 202 5.56 -21.07 -11.25
CA HIS A 202 5.26 -22.45 -10.89
C HIS A 202 6.53 -23.32 -10.82
N ALA A 203 7.67 -22.82 -11.30
CA ALA A 203 8.95 -23.53 -11.37
C ALA A 203 8.83 -24.88 -12.10
N ILE A 204 8.11 -24.88 -13.23
CA ILE A 204 7.84 -26.05 -14.08
C ILE A 204 8.49 -25.90 -15.46
N THR A 205 8.51 -26.97 -16.24
CA THR A 205 9.01 -26.93 -17.63
C THR A 205 8.00 -26.29 -18.59
N GLU A 206 8.46 -25.77 -19.73
CA GLU A 206 7.59 -25.23 -20.80
C GLU A 206 6.54 -26.25 -21.27
N ALA A 207 6.91 -27.53 -21.33
CA ALA A 207 5.98 -28.60 -21.71
C ALA A 207 4.80 -28.74 -20.73
N GLU A 208 5.04 -28.53 -19.43
CA GLU A 208 4.02 -28.59 -18.38
C GLU A 208 3.22 -27.28 -18.25
N ALA A 209 3.76 -26.17 -18.74
CA ALA A 209 3.09 -24.86 -18.72
C ALA A 209 1.94 -24.78 -19.74
N LYS A 210 2.06 -25.43 -20.90
CA LYS A 210 1.04 -25.43 -21.98
C LYS A 210 -0.37 -25.81 -21.53
N PRO A 211 -0.61 -26.94 -20.83
CA PRO A 211 -1.96 -27.30 -20.38
C PRO A 211 -2.54 -26.28 -19.38
N ILE A 212 -1.70 -25.68 -18.53
CA ILE A 212 -2.12 -24.66 -17.55
C ILE A 212 -2.55 -23.38 -18.28
N LEU A 213 -1.83 -22.99 -19.34
CA LEU A 213 -2.20 -21.83 -20.15
C LEU A 213 -3.53 -22.04 -20.89
N GLU A 214 -3.80 -23.26 -21.37
CA GLU A 214 -5.09 -23.57 -21.97
C GLU A 214 -6.22 -23.48 -20.94
N GLU A 215 -6.01 -23.97 -19.72
CA GLU A 215 -6.99 -23.86 -18.63
C GLU A 215 -7.29 -22.38 -18.30
N ILE A 216 -6.25 -21.54 -18.17
CA ILE A 216 -6.38 -20.10 -17.93
C ILE A 216 -7.15 -19.43 -19.09
N LYS A 217 -6.89 -19.82 -20.33
CA LYS A 217 -7.57 -19.28 -21.52
C LYS A 217 -9.04 -19.67 -21.55
N THR A 218 -9.39 -20.90 -21.19
CA THR A 218 -10.79 -21.33 -21.09
C THR A 218 -11.53 -20.66 -19.93
N ALA A 219 -10.85 -20.39 -18.81
CA ALA A 219 -11.44 -19.73 -17.65
C ALA A 219 -11.62 -18.21 -17.85
N GLY A 220 -10.76 -17.57 -18.66
CA GLY A 220 -10.80 -16.13 -18.96
C GLY A 220 -11.63 -15.74 -20.19
N GLY A 221 -12.22 -16.70 -20.90
CA GLY A 221 -13.00 -16.51 -22.12
C GLY A 221 -14.53 -16.42 -21.93
N GLY A 222 -14.99 -16.18 -20.70
CA GLY A 222 -16.41 -16.00 -20.35
C GLY A 222 -16.86 -14.56 -20.26
#